data_AF-A0A0M3IIY5-F1
#
_entry.id   AF-A0A0M3IIY5-F1
#
_cell.length_a   1.000
_cell.length_b   1.000
_cell.length_c   1.000
_cell.angle_alpha   90.00
_cell.angle_beta   90.00
_cell.angle_gamma   90.00
#
_symmetry.space_group_name_H-M   'P 1'
#
loop_
_entity.id
_entity.type
_entity.pdbx_description
1 polymer ?
#
loop_
_entity_poly.entity_id
_entity_poly.type
_entity_poly.pdbx_seq_one_letter_code
_entity_poly.pdbx_strand_id
1 'polypeptide(L)'
;MVKNNNCAFHEEFNKLVQELNYYKKAYEDTNGLLSKAKNELMLQAEEINELEELNIFMEGGIEMLNSLLEIIDAREGHAQRPLEEIREKLLKMVEYEEKAKNELIEMKNSKMEQVKLICITNINNECLRKEITRLRRKCSCLQGITVASVQPDVTNNELKDAITELKALQVLTHETQSIRSEFIGNPNAWIFEWCQIKYQKEDVRTWKQIF
;
A
#
# COMPACT_ATOMS: atom_id res chain seq x y z
N MET A 1 -17.43 -123.95 -47.44
CA MET A 1 -17.70 -122.50 -47.44
C MET A 1 -16.70 -121.82 -46.50
N VAL A 2 -15.52 -121.44 -46.98
CA VAL A 2 -14.51 -120.69 -46.19
C VAL A 2 -13.81 -119.71 -47.14
N LYS A 3 -14.52 -118.67 -47.57
CA LYS A 3 -13.93 -117.60 -48.42
C LYS A 3 -14.36 -116.18 -48.05
N ASN A 4 -15.17 -115.98 -47.01
CA ASN A 4 -15.77 -114.67 -46.73
C ASN A 4 -15.10 -113.88 -45.59
N ASN A 5 -14.22 -114.48 -44.79
CA ASN A 5 -13.67 -113.82 -43.60
C ASN A 5 -12.41 -112.98 -43.88
N ASN A 6 -11.67 -113.26 -44.96
CA ASN A 6 -10.47 -112.47 -45.31
C ASN A 6 -10.79 -111.08 -45.89
N CYS A 7 -11.98 -110.90 -46.46
CA CYS A 7 -12.40 -109.62 -47.05
C CYS A 7 -12.80 -108.60 -45.97
N ALA A 8 -13.60 -109.04 -44.98
CA ALA A 8 -14.04 -108.19 -43.87
C ALA A 8 -12.86 -107.71 -43.00
N PHE A 9 -11.91 -108.60 -42.70
CA PHE A 9 -10.71 -108.23 -41.94
C PHE A 9 -9.85 -107.19 -42.65
N HIS A 10 -9.68 -107.29 -43.98
CA HIS A 10 -8.93 -106.28 -44.76
C HIS A 10 -9.64 -104.93 -44.81
N GLU A 11 -10.97 -104.91 -44.89
CA GLU A 11 -11.74 -103.65 -44.84
C GLU A 11 -11.64 -102.97 -43.48
N GLU A 12 -11.75 -103.71 -42.37
CA GLU A 12 -11.59 -103.18 -41.02
C GLU A 12 -10.15 -102.70 -40.76
N PHE A 13 -9.15 -103.46 -41.22
CA PHE A 13 -7.75 -103.06 -41.15
C PHE A 13 -7.49 -101.76 -41.93
N ASN A 14 -8.05 -101.63 -43.14
CA ASN A 14 -7.91 -100.41 -43.95
C ASN A 14 -8.61 -99.20 -43.30
N LYS A 15 -9.77 -99.39 -42.67
CA LYS A 15 -10.44 -98.33 -41.89
C LYS A 15 -9.57 -97.88 -40.72
N LEU A 16 -8.99 -98.82 -39.97
CA LEU A 16 -8.10 -98.51 -38.86
C LEU A 16 -6.86 -97.74 -39.32
N VAL A 17 -6.27 -98.12 -40.46
CA VAL A 17 -5.14 -97.39 -41.06
C VAL A 17 -5.54 -95.97 -41.47
N GLN A 18 -6.74 -95.78 -42.05
CA GLN A 18 -7.25 -94.46 -42.40
C GLN A 18 -7.49 -93.58 -41.17
N GLU A 19 -8.09 -94.12 -40.10
CA GLU A 19 -8.30 -93.42 -38.84
C GLU A 19 -6.97 -93.05 -38.18
N LEU A 20 -6.00 -93.97 -38.14
CA LEU A 20 -4.66 -93.70 -37.62
C LEU A 20 -3.96 -92.57 -38.40
N ASN A 21 -4.07 -92.57 -39.73
CA ASN A 21 -3.51 -91.48 -40.54
C ASN A 21 -4.24 -90.15 -40.31
N TYR A 22 -5.55 -90.17 -40.12
CA TYR A 22 -6.33 -88.98 -39.76
C TYR A 22 -5.90 -88.42 -38.41
N TYR A 23 -5.82 -89.25 -37.37
CA TYR A 23 -5.38 -88.81 -36.04
C TYR A 23 -3.93 -88.34 -36.03
N LYS A 24 -3.04 -89.01 -36.79
CA LYS A 24 -1.65 -88.56 -36.96
C LYS A 24 -1.59 -87.16 -37.56
N LYS A 25 -2.35 -86.91 -38.63
CA LYS A 25 -2.40 -85.58 -39.27
C LYS A 25 -2.99 -84.53 -38.33
N ALA A 26 -4.09 -84.84 -37.63
CA ALA A 26 -4.69 -83.93 -36.67
C ALA A 26 -3.72 -83.60 -35.51
N TYR A 27 -2.94 -84.57 -35.05
CA TYR A 27 -1.89 -84.37 -34.05
C TYR A 27 -0.75 -83.47 -34.57
N GLU A 28 -0.31 -83.67 -35.81
CA GLU A 28 0.70 -82.81 -36.45
C GLU A 28 0.19 -81.36 -36.62
N ASP A 29 -1.04 -81.19 -37.09
CA ASP A 29 -1.67 -79.87 -37.27
C ASP A 29 -1.85 -79.14 -35.93
N THR A 30 -2.32 -79.83 -34.89
CA THR A 30 -2.49 -79.25 -33.55
C THR A 30 -1.16 -78.88 -32.90
N ASN A 31 -0.12 -79.71 -33.05
CA ASN A 31 1.23 -79.35 -32.60
C ASN A 31 1.80 -78.14 -33.36
N GLY A 32 1.50 -78.04 -34.66
CA GLY A 32 1.86 -76.86 -35.46
C GLY A 32 1.20 -75.58 -34.95
N LEU A 33 -0.10 -75.63 -34.63
CA LEU A 33 -0.82 -74.50 -34.04
C LEU A 33 -0.31 -74.16 -32.64
N LEU A 34 -0.06 -75.16 -31.79
CA LEU A 34 0.48 -74.95 -30.45
C LEU A 34 1.86 -74.28 -30.48
N SER A 35 2.71 -74.67 -31.43
CA SER A 35 4.04 -74.07 -31.60
C SER A 35 3.94 -72.61 -32.04
N LYS A 36 2.99 -72.28 -32.94
CA LYS A 36 2.73 -70.89 -33.35
C LYS A 36 2.21 -70.04 -32.19
N ALA A 37 1.23 -70.54 -31.45
CA ALA A 37 0.67 -69.85 -30.29
C ALA A 37 1.74 -69.59 -29.21
N LYS A 38 2.64 -70.56 -28.98
CA LYS A 38 3.77 -70.37 -28.05
C LYS A 38 4.70 -69.24 -28.50
N ASN A 39 5.03 -69.17 -29.79
CA ASN A 39 5.89 -68.10 -30.31
C ASN A 39 5.22 -66.73 -30.22
N GLU A 40 3.92 -66.65 -30.51
CA GLU A 40 3.14 -65.42 -30.40
C GLU A 40 3.04 -64.92 -28.96
N LEU A 41 2.82 -65.83 -27.99
CA LEU A 41 2.85 -65.51 -26.56
C LEU A 41 4.22 -64.98 -26.10
N MET A 42 5.32 -65.50 -26.68
CA MET A 42 6.66 -65.03 -26.37
C MET A 42 6.89 -63.61 -26.88
N LEU A 43 6.46 -63.32 -28.12
CA LEU A 43 6.53 -61.97 -28.69
C LEU A 43 5.70 -60.96 -27.88
N GLN A 44 4.49 -61.35 -27.47
CA GLN A 44 3.65 -60.50 -26.61
C GLN A 44 4.30 -60.22 -25.25
N ALA A 45 5.01 -61.20 -24.68
CA ALA A 45 5.73 -60.99 -23.42
C ALA A 45 6.91 -60.00 -23.58
N GLU A 46 7.60 -60.04 -24.72
CA GLU A 46 8.65 -59.07 -25.06
C GLU A 46 8.05 -57.66 -25.23
N GLU A 47 6.94 -57.51 -25.96
CA GLU A 47 6.24 -56.23 -26.12
C GLU A 47 5.76 -55.66 -24.78
N ILE A 48 5.24 -56.51 -23.87
CA ILE A 48 4.84 -56.08 -22.54
C ILE A 48 6.05 -55.55 -21.75
N ASN A 49 7.19 -56.25 -21.80
CA ASN A 49 8.39 -55.80 -21.11
C ASN A 49 8.90 -54.45 -21.64
N GLU A 50 8.89 -54.25 -22.96
CA GLU A 50 9.25 -52.96 -23.57
C GLU A 50 8.30 -51.83 -23.13
N LEU A 51 7.00 -52.11 -23.04
CA LEU A 51 6.01 -51.14 -22.55
C LEU A 51 6.19 -50.83 -21.06
N GLU A 52 6.55 -51.81 -20.24
CA GLU A 52 6.85 -51.62 -18.82
C GLU A 52 8.10 -50.74 -18.63
N GLU A 53 9.17 -50.99 -19.39
CA GLU A 53 10.37 -50.15 -19.38
C GLU A 53 10.07 -48.70 -19.80
N LEU A 54 9.25 -48.53 -20.85
CA LEU A 54 8.80 -47.20 -21.28
C LEU A 54 7.94 -46.52 -20.20
N ASN A 55 7.07 -47.26 -19.51
CA ASN A 55 6.25 -46.71 -18.45
C ASN A 55 7.11 -46.22 -17.28
N ILE A 56 8.11 -47.00 -16.85
CA ILE A 56 9.06 -46.59 -15.80
C ILE A 56 9.80 -45.31 -16.21
N PHE A 57 10.24 -45.21 -17.47
CA PHE A 57 10.89 -44.00 -17.98
C PHE A 57 9.96 -42.78 -17.92
N MET A 58 8.70 -42.94 -18.35
CA MET A 58 7.70 -41.87 -18.30
C MET A 58 7.37 -41.44 -16.88
N GLU A 59 7.24 -42.37 -15.93
CA GLU A 59 7.01 -42.09 -14.52
C GLU A 59 8.14 -41.23 -13.92
N GLY A 60 9.41 -41.58 -14.21
CA GLY A 60 10.55 -40.76 -13.80
C GLY A 60 10.54 -39.36 -14.42
N GLY A 61 10.12 -39.24 -15.68
CA GLY A 61 9.92 -37.94 -16.35
C GLY A 61 8.84 -37.08 -15.69
N ILE A 62 7.73 -37.69 -15.29
CA ILE A 62 6.63 -37.01 -14.57
C ILE A 62 7.11 -36.53 -13.20
N GLU A 63 7.86 -37.35 -12.46
CA GLU A 63 8.40 -36.99 -11.15
C GLU A 63 9.38 -35.80 -11.24
N MET A 64 10.21 -35.77 -12.28
CA MET A 64 11.10 -34.64 -12.57
C MET A 64 10.31 -33.36 -12.86
N LEU A 65 9.25 -33.44 -13.67
CA LEU A 65 8.40 -32.29 -13.98
C LEU A 65 7.67 -31.77 -12.74
N ASN A 66 7.15 -32.66 -11.90
CA ASN A 66 6.51 -32.28 -10.63
C ASN A 66 7.51 -31.57 -9.70
N SER A 67 8.74 -32.07 -9.60
CA SER A 67 9.80 -31.41 -8.83
C SER A 67 10.12 -30.01 -9.35
N LEU A 68 10.10 -29.81 -10.67
CA LEU A 68 10.29 -28.48 -11.27
C LEU A 68 9.11 -27.54 -10.97
N LEU A 69 7.88 -28.05 -10.99
CA LEU A 69 6.68 -27.27 -10.63
C LEU A 69 6.75 -26.80 -9.17
N GLU A 70 7.12 -27.68 -8.23
CA GLU A 70 7.29 -27.28 -6.82
C GLU A 70 8.34 -26.18 -6.62
N ILE A 71 9.46 -26.24 -7.37
CA ILE A 71 10.48 -25.20 -7.34
C ILE A 71 9.94 -23.87 -7.89
N ILE A 72 9.13 -23.92 -8.96
CA ILE A 72 8.50 -22.74 -9.54
C ILE A 72 7.52 -22.12 -8.56
N ASP A 73 6.63 -22.91 -7.96
CA ASP A 73 5.64 -22.45 -6.97
C ASP A 73 6.33 -21.79 -5.76
N ALA A 74 7.42 -22.39 -5.28
CA ALA A 74 8.22 -21.81 -4.21
C ALA A 74 8.82 -20.45 -4.61
N ARG A 75 9.35 -20.35 -5.84
CA ARG A 75 9.92 -19.09 -6.37
C ARG A 75 8.85 -18.02 -6.57
N GLU A 76 7.66 -18.37 -7.03
CA GLU A 76 6.53 -17.45 -7.14
C GLU A 76 6.11 -16.91 -5.77
N GLY A 77 5.98 -17.78 -4.77
CA GLY A 77 5.71 -17.36 -3.39
C GLY A 77 6.78 -16.41 -2.84
N HIS A 78 8.05 -16.67 -3.16
CA HIS A 78 9.16 -15.77 -2.80
C HIS A 78 9.15 -14.44 -3.57
N ALA A 79 8.63 -14.38 -4.79
CA ALA A 79 8.50 -13.14 -5.57
C ALA A 79 7.27 -12.31 -5.15
N GLN A 80 6.20 -12.96 -4.69
CA GLN A 80 4.97 -12.31 -4.22
C GLN A 80 5.20 -11.51 -2.93
N ARG A 81 5.97 -12.06 -1.99
CA ARG A 81 6.22 -11.45 -0.66
C ARG A 81 6.86 -10.06 -0.73
N PRO A 82 7.93 -9.82 -1.52
CA PRO A 82 8.49 -8.48 -1.71
C PRO A 82 7.50 -7.47 -2.30
N LEU A 83 6.62 -7.91 -3.21
CA LEU A 83 5.61 -7.03 -3.81
C LEU A 83 4.57 -6.59 -2.77
N GLU A 84 4.16 -7.50 -1.88
CA GLU A 84 3.27 -7.18 -0.76
C GLU A 84 3.93 -6.22 0.24
N GLU A 85 5.20 -6.45 0.59
CA GLU A 85 5.95 -5.54 1.46
C GLU A 85 6.11 -4.13 0.86
N ILE A 86 6.37 -4.04 -0.45
CA ILE A 86 6.47 -2.76 -1.17
C ILE A 86 5.10 -2.06 -1.18
N ARG A 87 4.00 -2.78 -1.40
CA ARG A 87 2.64 -2.22 -1.35
C ARG A 87 2.32 -1.67 0.04
N GLU A 88 2.67 -2.39 1.11
CA GLU A 88 2.44 -1.92 2.47
C GLU A 88 3.27 -0.65 2.78
N LYS A 89 4.53 -0.60 2.34
CA LYS A 89 5.37 0.60 2.47
C LYS A 89 4.82 1.79 1.69
N LEU A 90 4.29 1.57 0.49
CA LEU A 90 3.61 2.59 -0.32
C LEU A 90 2.37 3.12 0.39
N LEU A 91 1.55 2.24 0.96
CA LEU A 91 0.36 2.64 1.72
C LEU A 91 0.73 3.55 2.90
N LYS A 92 1.75 3.16 3.68
CA LYS A 92 2.27 3.98 4.79
C LYS A 92 2.82 5.32 4.33
N MET A 93 3.49 5.38 3.17
CA MET A 93 3.97 6.66 2.60
C MET A 93 2.81 7.60 2.26
N VAL A 94 1.73 7.08 1.66
CA VAL A 94 0.53 7.88 1.36
C VAL A 94 -0.11 8.41 2.64
N GLU A 95 -0.23 7.57 3.68
CA GLU A 95 -0.73 8.01 5.00
C GLU A 95 0.14 9.12 5.62
N TYR A 96 1.46 9.02 5.52
CA TYR A 96 2.37 10.06 5.99
C TYR A 96 2.26 11.35 5.18
N GLU A 97 2.09 11.26 3.86
CA GLU A 97 1.87 12.43 3.01
C GLU A 97 0.57 13.15 3.37
N GLU A 98 -0.51 12.39 3.62
CA GLU A 98 -1.79 12.95 4.00
C GLU A 98 -1.75 13.60 5.39
N LYS A 99 -1.11 12.95 6.37
CA LYS A 99 -0.84 13.55 7.69
C LYS A 99 -0.04 14.84 7.58
N ALA A 100 1.05 14.84 6.80
CA ALA A 100 1.87 16.03 6.60
C ALA A 100 1.10 17.16 5.92
N LYS A 101 0.22 16.85 4.96
CA LYS A 101 -0.67 17.83 4.32
C LYS A 101 -1.65 18.43 5.33
N ASN A 102 -2.27 17.60 6.17
CA ASN A 102 -3.22 18.05 7.18
C ASN A 102 -2.53 18.95 8.22
N GLU A 103 -1.37 18.55 8.73
CA GLU A 103 -0.56 19.37 9.65
C GLU A 103 -0.17 20.72 9.02
N LEU A 104 0.20 20.73 7.73
CA LEU A 104 0.54 21.96 7.03
C LEU A 104 -0.67 22.90 6.87
N ILE A 105 -1.85 22.33 6.60
CA ILE A 105 -3.11 23.09 6.53
C ILE A 105 -3.47 23.66 7.90
N GLU A 106 -3.34 22.88 8.97
CA GLU A 106 -3.59 23.32 10.34
C GLU A 106 -2.64 24.47 10.75
N MET A 107 -1.34 24.32 10.48
CA MET A 107 -0.36 25.39 10.73
C MET A 107 -0.68 26.65 9.94
N LYS A 108 -1.05 26.51 8.66
CA LYS A 108 -1.44 27.67 7.81
C LYS A 108 -2.66 28.37 8.37
N ASN A 109 -3.69 27.63 8.78
CA ASN A 109 -4.92 28.18 9.33
C ASN A 109 -4.66 28.87 10.67
N SER A 110 -3.91 28.24 11.57
CA SER A 110 -3.49 28.83 12.84
C SER A 110 -2.73 30.15 12.62
N LYS A 111 -1.78 30.18 11.69
CA LYS A 111 -1.01 31.38 11.37
C LYS A 111 -1.87 32.48 10.73
N MET A 112 -2.84 32.11 9.90
CA MET A 112 -3.81 33.05 9.33
C MET A 112 -4.67 33.71 10.41
N GLU A 113 -5.15 32.93 11.39
CA GLU A 113 -5.92 33.47 12.51
C GLU A 113 -5.08 34.40 13.40
N GLN A 114 -3.82 34.06 13.67
CA GLN A 114 -2.90 34.97 14.36
C GLN A 114 -2.72 36.30 13.62
N VAL A 115 -2.53 36.27 12.30
CA VAL A 115 -2.37 37.49 11.48
C VAL A 115 -3.64 38.33 11.51
N LYS A 116 -4.84 37.73 11.40
CA LYS A 116 -6.12 38.45 11.53
C LYS A 116 -6.22 39.14 12.88
N LEU A 117 -5.89 38.45 13.97
CA LEU A 117 -5.95 38.99 15.32
C LEU A 117 -5.02 40.20 15.49
N ILE A 118 -3.79 40.10 14.97
CA ILE A 118 -2.82 41.21 14.97
C ILE A 118 -3.35 42.40 14.16
N CYS A 119 -3.92 42.17 12.98
CA CYS A 119 -4.48 43.24 12.14
C CYS A 119 -5.63 43.98 12.85
N ILE A 120 -6.58 43.25 13.44
CA ILE A 120 -7.70 43.83 14.19
C ILE A 120 -7.18 44.65 15.38
N THR A 121 -6.21 44.10 16.12
CA THR A 121 -5.61 44.77 17.28
C THR A 121 -4.88 46.06 16.87
N ASN A 122 -4.15 46.05 15.75
CA ASN A 122 -3.48 47.24 15.24
C ASN A 122 -4.47 48.32 14.79
N ILE A 123 -5.54 47.95 14.08
CA ILE A 123 -6.59 48.89 13.67
C ILE A 123 -7.25 49.53 14.89
N ASN A 124 -7.64 48.72 15.89
CA ASN A 124 -8.25 49.21 17.12
C ASN A 124 -7.32 50.16 17.89
N ASN A 125 -6.03 49.82 18.00
CA ASN A 125 -5.04 50.69 18.63
C ASN A 125 -4.88 52.04 17.93
N GLU A 126 -4.93 52.05 16.60
CA GLU A 126 -4.84 53.29 15.83
C GLU A 126 -6.09 54.16 15.99
N CYS A 127 -7.28 53.55 16.03
CA CYS A 127 -8.53 54.25 16.36
C CYS A 127 -8.49 54.86 17.77
N LEU A 128 -8.04 54.09 18.78
CA LEU A 128 -7.88 54.58 20.15
C LEU A 128 -6.89 55.74 20.24
N ARG A 129 -5.76 55.68 19.51
CA ARG A 129 -4.78 56.78 19.46
C ARG A 129 -5.37 58.07 18.90
N LYS A 130 -6.13 57.98 17.81
CA LYS A 130 -6.82 59.14 17.22
C LYS A 130 -7.81 59.75 18.20
N GLU A 131 -8.56 58.90 18.91
CA GLU A 131 -9.56 59.33 19.88
C GLU A 131 -8.96 60.00 21.12
N ILE A 132 -7.88 59.42 21.66
CA ILE A 132 -7.08 60.05 22.74
C ILE A 132 -6.56 61.41 22.28
N THR A 133 -6.08 61.52 21.05
CA THR A 133 -5.57 62.80 20.51
C THR A 133 -6.69 63.83 20.39
N ARG A 134 -7.88 63.42 19.93
CA ARG A 134 -9.08 64.27 19.83
C ARG A 134 -9.50 64.79 21.21
N LEU A 135 -9.62 63.90 22.20
CA LEU A 135 -10.04 64.25 23.56
C LEU A 135 -8.99 65.12 24.27
N ARG A 136 -7.69 64.87 24.07
CA ARG A 136 -6.62 65.76 24.57
C ARG A 136 -6.81 67.18 24.04
N ARG A 137 -7.04 67.36 22.73
CA ARG A 137 -7.30 68.67 22.13
C ARG A 137 -8.55 69.32 22.72
N LYS A 138 -9.65 68.55 22.88
CA LYS A 138 -10.90 69.04 23.50
C LYS A 138 -10.65 69.53 24.94
N CYS A 139 -9.93 68.77 25.75
CA CYS A 139 -9.56 69.16 27.11
C CYS A 139 -8.74 70.46 27.12
N SER A 140 -7.74 70.59 26.23
CA SER A 140 -6.93 71.80 26.13
C SER A 140 -7.75 73.02 25.72
N CYS A 141 -8.69 72.87 24.78
CA CYS A 141 -9.61 73.95 24.39
C CYS A 141 -10.55 74.34 25.54
N LEU A 142 -11.16 73.37 26.23
CA LEU A 142 -12.05 73.63 27.37
C LEU A 142 -11.29 74.27 28.53
N GLN A 143 -10.05 73.86 28.82
CA GLN A 143 -9.19 74.51 29.80
C GLN A 143 -8.94 75.99 29.46
N GLY A 144 -8.62 76.28 28.19
CA GLY A 144 -8.43 77.66 27.73
C GLY A 144 -9.71 78.52 27.88
N ILE A 145 -10.88 77.93 27.65
CA ILE A 145 -12.18 78.61 27.77
C ILE A 145 -12.59 78.78 29.24
N THR A 146 -12.37 77.79 30.11
CA THR A 146 -12.67 77.90 31.56
C THR A 146 -11.92 79.05 32.23
N VAL A 147 -10.72 79.40 31.73
CA VAL A 147 -9.93 80.54 32.24
C VAL A 147 -10.49 81.89 31.77
N ALA A 148 -11.30 81.91 30.70
CA ALA A 148 -11.83 83.12 30.04
C ALA A 148 -13.37 83.26 30.12
N SER A 149 -14.08 82.35 30.80
CA SER A 149 -15.54 82.17 30.73
C SER A 149 -16.33 83.00 31.75
N VAL A 150 -17.55 83.42 31.35
CA VAL A 150 -18.55 84.12 32.19
C VAL A 150 -19.46 83.12 32.96
N GLN A 151 -19.45 81.82 32.61
CA GLN A 151 -20.17 80.73 33.30
C GLN A 151 -19.24 79.52 33.53
N PRO A 152 -18.39 79.57 34.58
CA PRO A 152 -17.33 78.59 34.81
C PRO A 152 -17.83 77.20 35.23
N ASP A 153 -18.99 77.09 35.88
CA ASP A 153 -19.47 75.81 36.43
C ASP A 153 -19.89 74.80 35.35
N VAL A 154 -20.53 75.27 34.28
CA VAL A 154 -20.95 74.42 33.15
C VAL A 154 -19.73 73.93 32.36
N THR A 155 -18.78 74.83 32.10
CA THR A 155 -17.53 74.49 31.38
C THR A 155 -16.59 73.61 32.21
N ASN A 156 -16.62 73.69 33.55
CA ASN A 156 -15.88 72.78 34.43
C ASN A 156 -16.45 71.36 34.44
N ASN A 157 -17.77 71.20 34.37
CA ASN A 157 -18.39 69.88 34.32
C ASN A 157 -18.07 69.16 33.00
N GLU A 158 -18.16 69.86 31.87
CA GLU A 158 -17.77 69.31 30.56
C GLU A 158 -16.27 68.95 30.50
N LEU A 159 -15.42 69.73 31.17
CA LEU A 159 -13.99 69.42 31.30
C LEU A 159 -13.76 68.17 32.16
N LYS A 160 -14.46 68.01 33.28
CA LYS A 160 -14.37 66.81 34.13
C LYS A 160 -14.82 65.56 33.39
N ASP A 161 -15.91 65.64 32.63
CA ASP A 161 -16.40 64.51 31.84
C ASP A 161 -15.39 64.12 30.75
N ALA A 162 -14.84 65.09 30.02
CA ALA A 162 -13.81 64.85 29.01
C ALA A 162 -12.52 64.26 29.60
N ILE A 163 -12.10 64.69 30.80
CA ILE A 163 -10.94 64.12 31.50
C ILE A 163 -11.21 62.67 31.94
N THR A 164 -12.44 62.38 32.37
CA THR A 164 -12.82 61.03 32.82
C THR A 164 -12.85 60.05 31.66
N GLU A 165 -13.42 60.45 30.52
CA GLU A 165 -13.40 59.70 29.26
C GLU A 165 -11.96 59.45 28.77
N LEU A 166 -11.08 60.46 28.89
CA LEU A 166 -9.68 60.36 28.51
C LEU A 166 -8.90 59.38 29.41
N LYS A 167 -9.19 59.33 30.71
CA LYS A 167 -8.62 58.35 31.64
C LYS A 167 -9.10 56.94 31.33
N ALA A 168 -10.39 56.75 31.04
CA ALA A 168 -10.95 55.46 30.68
C ALA A 168 -10.30 54.90 29.40
N LEU A 169 -10.09 55.74 28.38
CA LEU A 169 -9.42 55.33 27.14
C LEU A 169 -7.93 55.02 27.32
N GLN A 170 -7.25 55.67 28.27
CA GLN A 170 -5.84 55.37 28.61
C GLN A 170 -5.68 54.00 29.27
N VAL A 171 -6.64 53.58 30.11
CA VAL A 171 -6.65 52.24 30.70
C VAL A 171 -6.81 51.18 29.61
N LEU A 172 -7.78 51.37 28.69
CA LEU A 172 -8.00 50.50 27.55
C LEU A 172 -6.77 50.36 26.63
N THR A 173 -5.96 51.41 26.48
CA THR A 173 -4.73 51.34 25.66
C THR A 173 -3.59 50.58 26.33
N HIS A 174 -3.54 50.59 27.67
CA HIS A 174 -2.56 49.80 28.42
C HIS A 174 -2.87 48.30 28.36
N GLU A 175 -4.15 47.93 28.45
CA GLU A 175 -4.61 46.55 28.31
C GLU A 175 -4.32 45.99 26.91
N THR A 176 -4.55 46.77 25.85
CA THR A 176 -4.22 46.34 24.47
C THR A 176 -2.71 46.27 24.20
N GLN A 177 -1.88 47.06 24.88
CA GLN A 177 -0.41 46.94 24.79
C GLN A 177 0.11 45.65 25.45
N SER A 178 -0.48 45.23 26.56
CA SER A 178 -0.15 43.96 27.24
C SER A 178 -0.46 42.74 26.35
N ILE A 179 -1.62 42.74 25.72
CA ILE A 179 -2.02 41.69 24.75
C ILE A 179 -1.03 41.68 23.57
N ARG A 180 -0.63 42.85 23.06
CA ARG A 180 0.34 42.93 21.97
C ARG A 180 1.70 42.32 22.32
N SER A 181 2.18 42.46 23.56
CA SER A 181 3.44 41.84 24.01
C SER A 181 3.36 40.33 24.22
N GLU A 182 2.20 39.79 24.59
CA GLU A 182 2.01 38.34 24.72
C GLU A 182 1.90 37.64 23.35
N PHE A 183 1.26 38.29 22.37
CA PHE A 183 1.08 37.72 21.03
C PHE A 183 2.29 37.95 20.10
N ILE A 184 3.06 39.02 20.32
CA ILE A 184 4.30 39.30 19.59
C ILE A 184 5.46 38.90 20.51
N GLY A 185 5.65 37.60 20.72
CA GLY A 185 6.91 37.09 21.24
C GLY A 185 8.06 37.70 20.43
N ASN A 186 9.14 38.11 21.12
CA ASN A 186 10.31 38.82 20.61
C ASN A 186 10.54 38.60 19.09
N PRO A 187 10.38 39.61 18.23
CA PRO A 187 10.45 39.44 16.77
C PRO A 187 11.79 38.89 16.28
N ASN A 188 12.86 38.97 17.10
CA ASN A 188 14.16 38.37 16.80
C ASN A 188 14.22 36.86 17.06
N ALA A 189 13.35 36.29 17.88
CA ALA A 189 13.26 34.85 18.10
C ALA A 189 12.68 34.13 16.87
N TRP A 190 11.73 34.76 16.18
CA TRP A 190 11.01 34.14 15.06
C TRP A 190 11.83 34.08 13.77
N ILE A 191 12.73 35.04 13.53
CA ILE A 191 13.68 34.99 12.41
C ILE A 191 14.69 33.84 12.62
N PHE A 192 15.13 33.63 13.86
CA PHE A 192 16.05 32.52 14.19
C PHE A 192 15.39 31.14 14.02
N GLU A 193 14.12 31.00 14.42
CA GLU A 193 13.38 29.72 14.32
C GLU A 193 13.02 29.38 12.86
N TRP A 194 12.68 30.38 12.03
CA TRP A 194 12.47 30.18 10.59
C TRP A 194 13.76 29.85 9.85
N CYS A 195 14.89 30.46 10.21
CA CYS A 195 16.19 30.10 9.66
C CYS A 195 16.60 28.67 10.07
N GLN A 196 16.38 28.25 11.32
CA GLN A 196 16.70 26.89 11.75
C GLN A 196 15.86 25.81 11.05
N ILE A 197 14.55 26.03 10.86
CA ILE A 197 13.68 25.07 10.16
C ILE A 197 14.02 24.96 8.66
N LYS A 198 14.47 26.06 8.03
CA LYS A 198 14.85 26.04 6.61
C LYS A 198 16.22 25.39 6.39
N TYR A 199 17.20 25.66 7.26
CA TYR A 199 18.54 25.06 7.17
C TYR A 199 18.61 23.61 7.66
N GLN A 200 17.69 23.13 8.52
CA GLN A 200 17.63 21.70 8.86
C GLN A 200 17.03 20.83 7.75
N LYS A 201 16.29 21.40 6.78
CA LYS A 201 15.73 20.65 5.63
C LYS A 201 16.63 20.63 4.40
N GLU A 202 17.63 21.51 4.32
CA GLU A 202 18.54 21.57 3.17
C GLU A 202 19.87 20.81 3.37
N ASP A 203 20.15 20.24 4.55
CA ASP A 203 21.52 19.77 4.87
C ASP A 203 21.68 18.32 5.39
N VAL A 204 20.90 17.35 4.89
CA VAL A 204 21.20 15.91 5.15
C VAL A 204 21.22 15.01 3.90
N ARG A 205 21.07 15.54 2.67
CA ARG A 205 21.11 14.67 1.46
C ARG A 205 21.99 15.09 0.28
N THR A 206 22.70 16.23 0.34
CA THR A 206 23.46 16.71 -0.83
C THR A 206 24.97 16.87 -0.66
N TRP A 207 25.56 16.47 0.48
CA TRP A 207 27.03 16.54 0.70
C TRP A 207 27.75 15.18 0.75
N LYS A 208 27.20 14.13 0.11
CA LYS A 208 27.89 12.83 -0.07
C LYS A 208 28.18 12.45 -1.52
N GLN A 209 28.26 13.42 -2.43
CA GLN A 209 28.65 13.18 -3.83
C GLN A 209 29.72 14.13 -4.38
N ILE A 210 30.46 14.83 -3.53
CA ILE A 210 31.70 15.50 -3.92
C ILE A 210 32.76 15.23 -2.84
N PHE A 211 33.22 13.98 -2.77
CA PHE A 211 34.58 13.54 -2.42
C PHE A 211 34.72 12.08 -2.81
#